data_AF-A0A023FIN4-F1
#
_entry.id   AF-A0A023FIN4-F1
#
_cell.length_a   1.000
_cell.length_b   1.000
_cell.length_c   1.000
_cell.angle_alpha   90.00
_cell.angle_beta   90.00
_cell.angle_gamma   90.00
#
_symmetry.space_group_name_H-M   'P 1'
#
loop_
_entity.id
_entity.type
_entity.pdbx_description
1 polymer ?
#
loop_
_entity_poly.entity_id
_entity_poly.type
_entity_poly.pdbx_seq_one_letter_code
_entity_poly.pdbx_strand_id
1 'polypeptide(L)'
;MESCLAVEREIDKVLSKFGTLSEHTKTTLSELIGYVQEMYRELGELPADTDVTTSHGIALTQCAQKIKDVSSSLATEHRDLHGTVSKVGKAIDKNFVPDFWATSSEEVFEGSDKKTALNQVIGEHLLRQGMLDIAEELSREARLESAQKEPFAELNNVLDALKRRDLGPALAWVAQHELQGTALHFQLHRLHLVGLLQRGAAAEAISYARAHLAPLARQHERDLQVLMGSLAF
;
A
#
# COMPACT_ATOMS: atom_id res chain seq x y z
N MET A 1 -13.11 4.16 13.89
CA MET A 1 -12.68 5.28 13.01
C MET A 1 -12.30 6.50 13.84
N GLU A 2 -13.09 6.92 14.84
CA GLU A 2 -12.76 8.05 15.73
C GLU A 2 -11.42 7.92 16.47
N SER A 3 -11.08 6.74 16.98
CA SER A 3 -9.77 6.47 17.60
C SER A 3 -8.59 6.78 16.68
N CYS A 4 -8.70 6.42 15.39
CA CYS A 4 -7.67 6.70 14.39
C CYS A 4 -7.58 8.20 14.12
N LEU A 5 -8.73 8.87 13.92
CA LEU A 5 -8.79 10.31 13.69
C LEU A 5 -8.23 11.12 14.87
N ALA A 6 -8.40 10.63 16.11
CA ALA A 6 -7.86 11.28 17.30
C ALA A 6 -6.33 11.25 17.32
N VAL A 7 -5.71 10.13 16.93
CA VAL A 7 -4.25 10.01 16.83
C VAL A 7 -3.71 10.79 15.63
N GLU A 8 -4.38 10.72 14.49
CA GLU A 8 -4.04 11.45 13.26
C GLU A 8 -3.92 12.96 13.53
N ARG A 9 -4.89 13.56 14.26
CA ARG A 9 -4.82 14.97 14.66
C ARG A 9 -3.58 15.35 15.47
N GLU A 10 -3.07 14.45 16.32
CA GLU A 10 -1.85 14.72 17.08
C GLU A 10 -0.60 14.54 16.20
N ILE A 11 -0.62 13.58 15.27
CA ILE A 11 0.44 13.40 14.27
C ILE A 11 0.56 14.65 13.38
N ASP A 12 -0.55 15.18 12.88
CA ASP A 12 -0.57 16.38 12.04
C ASP A 12 0.06 17.59 12.76
N LYS A 13 -0.23 17.75 14.06
CA LYS A 13 0.38 18.79 14.89
C LYS A 13 1.89 18.62 15.02
N VAL A 14 2.38 17.38 15.16
CA VAL A 14 3.82 17.08 15.19
C VAL A 14 4.46 17.41 13.85
N LEU A 15 3.88 16.93 12.74
CA LEU A 15 4.41 17.14 11.39
C LEU A 15 4.47 18.62 11.03
N SER A 16 3.41 19.38 11.34
CA SER A 16 3.39 20.83 11.16
C SER A 16 4.50 21.51 11.97
N LYS A 17 4.64 21.18 13.27
CA LYS A 17 5.68 21.78 14.13
C LYS A 17 7.10 21.41 13.67
N PHE A 18 7.33 20.18 13.22
CA PHE A 18 8.60 19.75 12.63
C PHE A 18 8.92 20.50 11.34
N GLY A 19 7.94 20.68 10.45
CA GLY A 19 8.11 21.46 9.23
C GLY A 19 8.57 22.89 9.54
N THR A 20 7.84 23.60 10.41
CA THR A 20 8.16 24.97 10.79
C THR A 20 9.54 25.07 11.45
N LEU A 21 9.88 24.17 12.37
CA LEU A 21 11.18 24.18 13.04
C LEU A 21 12.32 23.88 12.06
N SER A 22 12.12 22.93 11.13
CA SER A 22 13.12 22.58 10.12
C SER A 22 13.42 23.76 9.21
N GLU A 23 12.38 24.46 8.74
CA GLU A 23 12.52 25.65 7.89
C GLU A 23 13.19 26.81 8.63
N HIS A 24 12.79 27.05 9.89
CA HIS A 24 13.43 28.05 10.74
C HIS A 24 14.92 27.72 10.96
N THR A 25 15.23 26.49 11.38
CA THR A 25 16.60 26.03 11.61
C THR A 25 17.45 26.18 10.37
N LYS A 26 16.94 25.78 9.20
CA LYS A 26 17.64 25.90 7.92
C LYS A 26 17.94 27.36 7.59
N THR A 27 16.97 28.25 7.74
CA THR A 27 17.12 29.68 7.44
C THR A 27 18.13 30.31 8.38
N THR A 28 17.96 30.14 9.69
CA THR A 28 18.83 30.71 10.72
C THR A 28 20.27 30.22 10.59
N LEU A 29 20.49 28.93 10.33
CA LEU A 29 21.85 28.40 10.10
C LEU A 29 22.45 28.92 8.79
N SER A 30 21.66 29.07 7.73
CA SER A 30 22.16 29.61 6.45
C SER A 30 22.60 31.07 6.61
N GLU A 31 21.82 31.89 7.33
CA GLU A 31 22.19 33.27 7.65
C GLU A 31 23.44 33.35 8.53
N LEU A 32 23.56 32.46 9.52
CA LEU A 32 24.74 32.40 10.38
C LEU A 32 25.99 31.99 9.60
N ILE A 33 25.88 30.98 8.72
CA ILE A 33 26.97 30.56 7.83
C ILE A 33 27.39 31.72 6.92
N GLY A 34 26.42 32.39 6.28
CA GLY A 34 26.71 33.55 5.43
C GLY A 34 27.42 34.67 6.18
N TYR A 35 26.98 34.97 7.40
CA TYR A 35 27.62 35.96 8.26
C TYR A 35 29.07 35.60 8.61
N VAL A 36 29.33 34.32 8.94
CA VAL A 36 30.69 33.84 9.24
C VAL A 36 31.57 33.86 7.99
N GLN A 37 31.04 33.45 6.84
CA GLN A 37 31.75 33.46 5.57
C GLN A 37 32.13 34.87 5.13
N GLU A 38 31.22 35.83 5.31
CA GLU A 38 31.49 37.23 4.97
C GLU A 38 32.60 37.81 5.84
N MET A 39 32.57 37.59 7.16
CA MET A 39 33.68 38.02 8.01
C MET A 39 35.01 37.34 7.66
N TYR A 40 34.99 36.05 7.29
CA TYR A 40 36.19 35.36 6.84
C TYR A 40 36.76 35.97 5.56
N ARG A 41 35.89 36.34 4.61
CA ARG A 41 36.25 37.01 3.36
C ARG A 41 36.83 38.40 3.62
N GLU A 42 36.16 39.22 4.43
CA GLU A 42 36.63 40.55 4.81
C GLU A 42 38.03 40.51 5.45
N LEU A 43 38.28 39.53 6.32
CA LEU A 43 39.60 39.35 6.94
C LEU A 43 40.64 38.80 5.95
N GLY A 44 40.24 38.02 4.95
CA GLY A 44 41.12 37.45 3.93
C GLY A 44 41.52 38.42 2.80
N GLU A 45 40.70 39.45 2.54
CA GLU A 45 40.97 40.49 1.54
C GLU A 45 41.93 41.59 2.05
N LEU A 46 42.30 41.56 3.33
CA LEU A 46 43.25 42.52 3.91
C LEU A 46 44.69 42.28 3.40
N PRO A 47 45.47 43.34 3.10
CA PRO A 47 46.89 43.21 2.76
C PRO A 47 47.68 42.49 3.86
N ALA A 48 48.67 41.69 3.48
CA ALA A 48 49.48 40.86 4.40
C ALA A 48 50.23 41.66 5.49
N ASP A 49 50.43 42.96 5.28
CA ASP A 49 51.09 43.89 6.22
C ASP A 49 50.11 44.63 7.16
N THR A 50 48.83 44.26 7.13
CA THR A 50 47.81 44.91 7.97
C THR A 50 47.76 44.25 9.35
N ASP A 51 48.16 44.99 10.38
CA ASP A 51 47.99 44.53 11.76
C ASP A 51 46.52 44.34 12.11
N VAL A 52 46.22 43.30 12.90
CA VAL A 52 44.87 43.03 13.40
C VAL A 52 44.43 44.20 14.28
N THR A 53 43.49 45.00 13.78
CA THR A 53 42.93 46.13 14.52
C THR A 53 42.02 45.68 15.66
N THR A 54 41.84 46.55 16.67
CA THR A 54 40.89 46.32 17.77
C THR A 54 39.46 46.09 17.28
N SER A 55 39.06 46.74 16.17
CA SER A 55 37.75 46.53 15.55
C SER A 55 37.57 45.11 15.00
N HIS A 56 38.61 44.50 14.42
CA HIS A 56 38.55 43.10 13.97
C HIS A 56 38.35 42.15 15.16
N GLY A 57 39.04 42.40 16.28
CA GLY A 57 38.87 41.62 17.52
C GLY A 57 37.45 41.72 18.10
N ILE A 58 36.85 42.91 18.07
CA ILE A 58 35.45 43.11 18.50
C ILE A 58 34.49 42.35 17.58
N ALA A 59 34.66 42.44 16.26
CA ALA A 59 33.81 41.73 15.29
C ALA A 59 33.88 40.20 15.46
N LEU A 60 35.08 39.64 15.62
CA LEU A 60 35.28 38.21 15.90
C LEU A 60 34.59 37.77 17.19
N THR A 61 34.69 38.58 18.25
CA THR A 61 34.03 38.30 19.53
C THR A 61 32.51 38.31 19.39
N GLN A 62 31.96 39.30 18.67
CA GLN A 62 30.52 39.40 18.40
C GLN A 62 30.03 38.21 17.57
N CYS A 63 30.81 37.76 16.59
CA CYS A 63 30.46 36.58 15.81
C CYS A 63 30.46 35.30 16.63
N ALA A 64 31.49 35.09 17.47
CA ALA A 64 31.53 33.94 18.37
C ALA A 64 30.31 33.92 19.31
N GLN A 65 29.91 35.10 19.82
CA GLN A 65 28.72 35.25 20.65
C GLN A 65 27.44 34.91 19.87
N LYS A 66 27.29 35.44 18.64
CA LYS A 66 26.14 35.15 17.77
C LYS A 66 26.00 33.66 17.45
N ILE A 67 27.12 32.97 17.16
CA ILE A 67 27.14 31.51 16.94
C ILE A 67 26.61 30.78 18.18
N LYS A 68 27.12 31.15 19.36
CA LYS A 68 26.71 30.54 20.63
C LYS A 68 25.21 30.74 20.89
N ASP A 69 24.70 31.95 20.68
CA ASP A 69 23.31 32.30 20.96
C ASP A 69 22.35 31.56 20.01
N VAL A 70 22.65 31.56 18.70
CA VAL A 70 21.87 30.81 17.71
C VAL A 70 21.89 29.31 18.02
N SER A 71 23.06 28.74 18.29
CA SER A 71 23.17 27.31 18.60
C SER A 71 22.39 26.93 19.86
N SER A 72 22.39 27.80 20.89
CA SER A 72 21.65 27.56 22.13
C SER A 72 20.14 27.71 21.94
N SER A 73 19.69 28.65 21.10
CA SER A 73 18.27 28.79 20.76
C SER A 73 17.75 27.55 20.06
N LEU A 74 18.43 27.12 18.99
CA LEU A 74 18.04 25.94 18.22
C LEU A 74 18.02 24.66 19.06
N ALA A 75 18.96 24.49 19.99
CA ALA A 75 18.95 23.37 20.92
C ALA A 75 17.73 23.37 21.85
N THR A 76 17.33 24.55 22.33
CA THR A 76 16.13 24.72 23.16
C THR A 76 14.87 24.39 22.37
N GLU A 77 14.72 24.94 21.18
CA GLU A 77 13.58 24.71 20.31
C GLU A 77 13.43 23.24 19.91
N HIS A 78 14.55 22.55 19.66
CA HIS A 78 14.55 21.11 19.40
C HIS A 78 14.05 20.31 20.61
N ARG A 79 14.47 20.66 21.83
CA ARG A 79 14.01 20.00 23.06
C ARG A 79 12.50 20.16 23.27
N ASP A 80 11.93 21.29 22.86
CA ASP A 80 10.49 21.58 22.98
C ASP A 80 9.60 20.75 22.02
N LEU A 81 10.20 19.97 21.11
CA LEU A 81 9.48 19.00 20.28
C LEU A 81 9.05 17.76 21.06
N HIS A 82 9.82 17.35 22.07
CA HIS A 82 9.55 16.14 22.83
C HIS A 82 8.13 16.15 23.43
N GLY A 83 7.68 17.31 23.90
CA GLY A 83 6.34 17.47 24.44
C GLY A 83 5.22 17.21 23.43
N THR A 84 5.41 17.59 22.16
CA THR A 84 4.44 17.31 21.09
C THR A 84 4.46 15.84 20.70
N VAL A 85 5.65 15.23 20.57
CA VAL A 85 5.78 13.80 20.25
C VAL A 85 5.17 12.93 21.35
N SER A 86 5.38 13.28 22.63
CA SER A 86 4.80 12.54 23.77
C SER A 86 3.26 12.54 23.76
N LYS A 87 2.61 13.58 23.22
CA LYS A 87 1.15 13.63 23.09
C LYS A 87 0.62 12.59 22.11
N VAL A 88 1.36 12.27 21.05
CA VAL A 88 0.99 11.20 20.11
C VAL A 88 0.99 9.86 20.83
N GLY A 89 2.04 9.54 21.60
CA GLY A 89 2.08 8.32 22.41
C GLY A 89 0.89 8.20 23.36
N LYS A 90 0.59 9.28 24.11
CA LYS A 90 -0.58 9.32 25.01
C LYS A 90 -1.91 9.18 24.26
N ALA A 91 -2.01 9.73 23.05
CA ALA A 91 -3.20 9.59 22.22
C ALA A 91 -3.38 8.13 21.75
N ILE A 92 -2.28 7.45 21.41
CA ILE A 92 -2.32 6.01 21.09
C ILE A 92 -2.80 5.22 22.31
N ASP A 93 -2.16 5.40 23.47
CA ASP A 93 -2.51 4.68 24.71
C ASP A 93 -3.97 4.88 25.13
N LYS A 94 -4.54 6.07 24.87
CA LYS A 94 -5.93 6.39 25.20
C LYS A 94 -6.94 5.78 24.23
N ASN A 95 -6.58 5.67 22.95
CA ASN A 95 -7.53 5.33 21.89
C ASN A 95 -7.44 3.87 21.42
N PHE A 96 -6.38 3.16 21.80
CA PHE A 96 -6.14 1.78 21.41
C PHE A 96 -5.88 0.92 22.64
N VAL A 97 -6.44 -0.28 22.65
CA VAL A 97 -6.18 -1.28 23.68
C VAL A 97 -4.85 -1.95 23.35
N PRO A 98 -3.83 -1.90 24.22
CA PRO A 98 -2.54 -2.53 23.97
C PRO A 98 -2.62 -4.06 23.98
N ASP A 99 -3.64 -4.61 24.62
CA ASP A 99 -3.86 -6.05 24.75
C ASP A 99 -4.86 -6.57 23.70
N PHE A 100 -4.33 -7.12 22.61
CA PHE A 100 -5.12 -7.74 21.54
C PHE A 100 -5.85 -9.00 22.02
N TRP A 101 -5.33 -9.69 23.05
CA TRP A 101 -5.89 -10.95 23.54
C TRP A 101 -7.31 -10.78 24.09
N ALA A 102 -7.67 -9.61 24.60
CA ALA A 102 -9.04 -9.32 25.07
C ALA A 102 -10.10 -9.37 23.96
N THR A 103 -9.72 -9.32 22.69
CA THR A 103 -10.64 -9.48 21.55
C THR A 103 -10.78 -10.94 21.08
N SER A 104 -9.89 -11.82 21.54
CA SER A 104 -9.90 -13.25 21.26
C SER A 104 -10.40 -13.98 22.49
N SER A 105 -11.72 -14.09 22.67
CA SER A 105 -12.27 -14.99 23.67
C SER A 105 -11.95 -16.43 23.27
N GLU A 106 -11.03 -17.10 23.99
CA GLU A 106 -10.68 -18.51 23.78
C GLU A 106 -11.93 -19.41 23.74
N GLU A 107 -12.93 -19.08 24.55
CA GLU A 107 -14.24 -19.73 24.62
C GLU A 107 -14.99 -19.81 23.28
N VAL A 108 -14.68 -18.92 22.31
CA VAL A 108 -15.33 -18.92 20.99
C VAL A 108 -14.98 -20.17 20.19
N PHE A 109 -13.82 -20.77 20.39
CA PHE A 109 -13.42 -22.01 19.71
C PHE A 109 -13.37 -23.22 20.65
N GLU A 110 -13.78 -23.05 21.90
CA GLU A 110 -13.94 -24.16 22.84
C GLU A 110 -15.21 -24.98 22.54
N GLY A 111 -15.06 -26.30 22.64
CA GLY A 111 -16.11 -27.28 22.32
C GLY A 111 -15.77 -28.12 21.09
N SER A 112 -16.12 -29.41 21.12
CA SER A 112 -15.91 -30.34 20.00
C SER A 112 -16.54 -29.81 18.71
N ASP A 113 -17.76 -29.30 18.80
CA ASP A 113 -18.58 -28.96 17.63
C ASP A 113 -18.02 -27.73 16.91
N LYS A 114 -17.51 -26.75 17.67
CA LYS A 114 -16.88 -25.55 17.11
C LYS A 114 -15.54 -25.86 16.46
N LYS A 115 -14.75 -26.76 17.05
CA LYS A 115 -13.50 -27.26 16.44
C LYS A 115 -13.78 -28.02 15.14
N THR A 116 -14.81 -28.86 15.11
CA THR A 116 -15.25 -29.55 13.90
C THR A 116 -15.68 -28.56 12.82
N ALA A 117 -16.52 -27.57 13.17
CA ALA A 117 -16.96 -26.53 12.24
C ALA A 117 -15.78 -25.69 11.70
N LEU A 118 -14.83 -25.33 12.55
CA LEU A 118 -13.62 -24.60 12.14
C LEU A 118 -12.78 -25.43 11.15
N ASN A 119 -12.53 -26.69 11.49
CA ASN A 119 -11.78 -27.60 10.62
C ASN A 119 -12.49 -27.83 9.28
N GLN A 120 -13.83 -27.88 9.26
CA GLN A 120 -14.60 -27.93 8.02
C GLN A 120 -14.41 -26.68 7.16
N VAL A 121 -14.49 -25.48 7.75
CA VAL A 121 -14.24 -24.22 7.03
C VAL A 121 -12.82 -24.16 6.47
N ILE A 122 -11.83 -24.61 7.25
CA ILE A 122 -10.44 -24.70 6.78
C ILE A 122 -10.33 -25.70 5.63
N GLY A 123 -10.94 -26.88 5.74
CA GLY A 123 -10.96 -27.90 4.69
C GLY A 123 -11.58 -27.38 3.39
N GLU A 124 -12.75 -26.74 3.46
CA GLU A 124 -13.39 -26.11 2.30
C GLU A 124 -12.52 -25.01 1.68
N HIS A 125 -11.83 -24.21 2.51
CA HIS A 125 -10.91 -23.20 2.01
C HIS A 125 -9.75 -23.83 1.24
N LEU A 126 -9.12 -24.88 1.77
CA LEU A 126 -8.03 -25.60 1.10
C LEU A 126 -8.49 -26.19 -0.24
N LEU A 127 -9.69 -26.78 -0.28
CA LEU A 127 -10.30 -27.28 -1.52
C LEU A 127 -10.48 -26.16 -2.55
N ARG A 128 -10.97 -24.98 -2.14
CA ARG A 128 -11.11 -23.80 -3.02
C ARG A 128 -9.79 -23.26 -3.56
N GLN A 129 -8.68 -23.48 -2.84
CA GLN A 129 -7.34 -23.07 -3.28
C GLN A 129 -6.63 -24.13 -4.13
N GLY A 130 -7.22 -25.32 -4.32
CA GLY A 130 -6.60 -26.42 -5.05
C GLY A 130 -5.63 -27.27 -4.23
N MET A 131 -5.57 -27.09 -2.91
CA MET A 131 -4.74 -27.87 -2.00
C MET A 131 -5.47 -29.16 -1.56
N LEU A 132 -5.72 -30.04 -2.53
CA LEU A 132 -6.58 -31.22 -2.34
C LEU A 132 -5.98 -32.27 -1.40
N ASP A 133 -4.67 -32.47 -1.47
CA ASP A 133 -3.89 -33.38 -0.62
C ASP A 133 -3.90 -32.93 0.84
N ILE A 134 -3.66 -31.64 1.09
CA ILE A 134 -3.69 -31.06 2.45
C ILE A 134 -5.11 -31.10 3.00
N ALA A 135 -6.12 -30.77 2.20
CA ALA A 135 -7.52 -30.85 2.62
C ALA A 135 -7.93 -32.28 2.99
N GLU A 136 -7.46 -33.28 2.26
CA GLU A 136 -7.70 -34.70 2.53
C GLU A 136 -7.01 -35.16 3.82
N GLU A 137 -5.75 -34.78 4.01
CA GLU A 137 -5.01 -35.09 5.23
C GLU A 137 -5.69 -34.46 6.46
N LEU A 138 -6.07 -33.18 6.38
CA LEU A 138 -6.82 -32.50 7.44
C LEU A 138 -8.15 -33.19 7.73
N SER A 139 -8.91 -33.57 6.68
CA SER A 139 -10.18 -34.25 6.85
C SER A 139 -10.03 -35.60 7.54
N ARG A 140 -8.94 -36.33 7.23
CA ARG A 140 -8.60 -37.62 7.84
C ARG A 140 -8.24 -37.45 9.32
N GLU A 141 -7.37 -36.50 9.64
CA GLU A 141 -6.92 -36.25 11.02
C GLU A 141 -8.04 -35.71 11.90
N ALA A 142 -8.83 -34.76 11.38
CA ALA A 142 -9.93 -34.14 12.10
C ALA A 142 -11.24 -34.95 12.06
N ARG A 143 -11.25 -36.11 11.38
CA ARG A 143 -12.43 -36.99 11.20
C ARG A 143 -13.66 -36.26 10.67
N LEU A 144 -13.44 -35.38 9.70
CA LEU A 144 -14.52 -34.60 9.08
C LEU A 144 -15.30 -35.47 8.10
N GLU A 145 -16.60 -35.21 7.98
CA GLU A 145 -17.36 -35.69 6.83
C GLU A 145 -16.79 -35.04 5.56
N SER A 146 -16.60 -35.85 4.52
CA SER A 146 -15.99 -35.37 3.28
C SER A 146 -16.84 -34.27 2.65
N ALA A 147 -16.34 -33.03 2.65
CA ALA A 147 -16.91 -31.96 1.83
C ALA A 147 -16.97 -32.41 0.37
N GLN A 148 -18.02 -32.01 -0.36
CA GLN A 148 -18.18 -32.36 -1.77
C GLN A 148 -16.94 -31.91 -2.56
N LYS A 149 -16.11 -32.86 -2.96
CA LYS A 149 -14.84 -32.59 -3.65
C LYS A 149 -15.07 -32.23 -5.11
N GLU A 150 -16.14 -32.75 -5.72
CA GLU A 150 -16.37 -32.61 -7.16
C GLU A 150 -16.47 -31.15 -7.64
N PRO A 151 -17.25 -30.25 -6.98
CA PRO A 151 -17.37 -28.86 -7.43
C PRO A 151 -16.04 -28.10 -7.35
N PHE A 152 -15.23 -28.36 -6.33
CA PHE A 152 -13.93 -27.71 -6.17
C PHE A 152 -12.90 -28.27 -7.16
N ALA A 153 -12.92 -29.58 -7.44
CA ALA A 153 -12.04 -30.17 -8.44
C ALA A 153 -12.29 -29.60 -9.83
N GLU A 154 -13.56 -29.45 -10.23
CA GLU A 154 -13.93 -28.80 -11.49
C GLU A 154 -13.44 -27.34 -11.53
N LEU A 155 -13.70 -26.57 -10.47
CA LEU A 155 -13.25 -25.17 -10.36
C LEU A 155 -11.72 -25.06 -10.46
N ASN A 156 -10.98 -25.91 -9.75
CA ASN A 156 -9.52 -25.91 -9.77
C ASN A 156 -8.96 -26.25 -11.16
N ASN A 157 -9.59 -27.19 -11.88
CA ASN A 157 -9.25 -27.49 -13.27
C ASN A 157 -9.44 -26.28 -14.19
N VAL A 158 -10.54 -25.55 -14.03
CA VAL A 158 -10.80 -24.30 -14.76
C VAL A 158 -9.74 -23.24 -14.43
N LEU A 159 -9.42 -23.05 -13.13
CA LEU A 159 -8.42 -22.08 -12.70
C LEU A 159 -7.02 -22.41 -13.23
N ASP A 160 -6.62 -23.68 -13.23
CA ASP A 160 -5.31 -24.10 -13.76
C ASP A 160 -5.23 -23.96 -15.28
N ALA A 161 -6.33 -24.18 -16.01
CA ALA A 161 -6.40 -23.88 -17.44
C ALA A 161 -6.23 -22.37 -17.70
N LEU A 162 -6.90 -21.52 -16.91
CA LEU A 162 -6.77 -20.06 -17.00
C LEU A 162 -5.32 -19.60 -16.75
N LYS A 163 -4.62 -20.19 -15.77
CA LYS A 163 -3.18 -19.91 -15.52
C LYS A 163 -2.31 -20.24 -16.74
N ARG A 164 -2.66 -21.31 -17.48
CA ARG A 164 -1.99 -21.70 -18.74
C ARG A 164 -2.48 -20.91 -19.97
N ARG A 165 -3.33 -19.88 -19.77
CA ARG A 165 -3.99 -19.09 -20.81
C ARG A 165 -4.91 -19.90 -21.72
N ASP A 166 -5.37 -21.05 -21.26
CA ASP A 166 -6.42 -21.82 -21.92
C ASP A 166 -7.78 -21.39 -21.35
N LEU A 167 -8.56 -20.71 -22.19
CA LEU A 167 -9.88 -20.18 -21.81
C LEU A 167 -11.01 -21.16 -22.09
N GLY A 168 -10.74 -22.28 -22.79
CA GLY A 168 -11.75 -23.25 -23.21
C GLY A 168 -12.54 -23.81 -22.03
N PRO A 169 -11.88 -24.35 -20.99
CA PRO A 169 -12.57 -24.88 -19.81
C PRO A 169 -13.42 -23.84 -19.09
N ALA A 170 -12.96 -22.59 -18.99
CA ALA A 170 -13.71 -21.52 -18.34
C ALA A 170 -14.96 -21.11 -19.14
N LEU A 171 -14.87 -21.06 -20.46
CA LEU A 171 -16.02 -20.77 -21.33
C LEU A 171 -17.05 -21.90 -21.30
N ALA A 172 -16.60 -23.16 -21.29
CA ALA A 172 -17.49 -24.32 -21.13
C ALA A 172 -18.18 -24.30 -19.77
N TRP A 173 -17.44 -23.98 -18.70
CA TRP A 173 -17.96 -23.86 -17.35
C TRP A 173 -19.06 -22.79 -17.25
N VAL A 174 -18.85 -21.62 -17.85
CA VAL A 174 -19.86 -20.53 -17.94
C VAL A 174 -21.12 -20.97 -18.68
N ALA A 175 -20.99 -21.78 -19.74
CA ALA A 175 -22.14 -22.32 -20.47
C ALA A 175 -22.94 -23.35 -19.66
N GLN A 176 -22.28 -24.14 -18.81
CA GLN A 176 -22.90 -25.18 -18.00
C GLN A 176 -23.58 -24.64 -16.74
N HIS A 177 -23.11 -23.52 -16.18
CA HIS A 177 -23.59 -22.96 -14.90
C HIS A 177 -24.55 -21.77 -15.06
N GLU A 178 -25.18 -21.61 -16.23
CA GLU A 178 -26.11 -20.49 -16.54
C GLU A 178 -25.52 -19.08 -16.32
N LEU A 179 -24.19 -18.93 -16.40
CA LEU A 179 -23.49 -17.65 -16.22
C LEU A 179 -23.38 -16.84 -17.52
N GLN A 180 -24.20 -17.18 -18.51
CA GLN A 180 -24.28 -16.49 -19.79
C GLN A 180 -24.74 -15.04 -19.58
N GLY A 181 -24.03 -14.11 -20.20
CA GLY A 181 -24.31 -12.67 -20.06
C GLY A 181 -23.76 -12.01 -18.79
N THR A 182 -23.07 -12.76 -17.91
CA THR A 182 -22.43 -12.16 -16.73
C THR A 182 -21.16 -11.39 -17.10
N ALA A 183 -20.68 -10.55 -16.17
CA ALA A 183 -19.39 -9.86 -16.32
C ALA A 183 -18.22 -10.84 -16.54
N LEU A 184 -18.24 -12.02 -15.90
CA LEU A 184 -17.23 -13.06 -16.08
C LEU A 184 -17.22 -13.57 -17.53
N HIS A 185 -18.39 -13.84 -18.10
CA HIS A 185 -18.53 -14.26 -19.49
C HIS A 185 -17.90 -13.24 -20.45
N PHE A 186 -18.19 -11.95 -20.25
CA PHE A 186 -17.59 -10.87 -21.04
C PHE A 186 -16.07 -10.79 -20.86
N GLN A 187 -15.57 -10.89 -19.62
CA GLN A 187 -14.14 -10.84 -19.32
C GLN A 187 -13.35 -11.97 -19.99
N LEU A 188 -13.90 -13.18 -20.04
CA LEU A 188 -13.28 -14.32 -20.73
C LEU A 188 -13.17 -14.08 -22.24
N HIS A 189 -14.25 -13.62 -22.88
CA HIS A 189 -14.22 -13.28 -24.31
C HIS A 189 -13.29 -12.10 -24.62
N ARG A 190 -13.25 -11.08 -23.76
CA ARG A 190 -12.30 -9.97 -23.86
C ARG A 190 -10.86 -10.47 -23.77
N LEU A 191 -10.56 -11.37 -22.85
CA LEU A 191 -9.22 -11.95 -22.71
C LEU A 191 -8.83 -12.78 -23.94
N HIS A 192 -9.77 -13.53 -24.51
CA HIS A 192 -9.55 -14.26 -25.76
C HIS A 192 -9.20 -13.31 -26.91
N LEU A 193 -9.95 -12.22 -27.06
CA LEU A 193 -9.71 -11.21 -28.09
C LEU A 193 -8.33 -10.56 -27.95
N VAL A 194 -7.95 -10.18 -26.72
CA VAL A 194 -6.61 -9.66 -26.43
C VAL A 194 -5.52 -10.67 -26.80
N GLY A 195 -5.76 -11.97 -26.54
CA GLY A 195 -4.85 -13.04 -26.94
C GLY A 195 -4.68 -13.16 -28.46
N LEU A 196 -5.76 -13.02 -29.24
CA LEU A 196 -5.69 -13.00 -30.71
C LEU A 196 -4.92 -11.79 -31.24
N LEU A 197 -5.16 -10.62 -30.63
CA LEU A 197 -4.45 -9.38 -30.96
C LEU A 197 -2.95 -9.48 -30.70
N GLN A 198 -2.55 -10.03 -29.55
CA GLN A 198 -1.14 -10.26 -29.23
C GLN A 198 -0.42 -11.18 -30.23
N ARG A 199 -1.16 -12.05 -30.92
CA ARG A 199 -0.62 -12.95 -31.96
C ARG A 199 -0.62 -12.34 -33.36
N GLY A 200 -1.09 -11.10 -33.52
CA GLY A 200 -1.22 -10.42 -34.82
C GLY A 200 -2.39 -10.92 -35.67
N ALA A 201 -3.31 -11.70 -35.11
CA ALA A 201 -4.45 -12.29 -35.82
C ALA A 201 -5.65 -11.33 -35.86
N ALA A 202 -5.46 -10.12 -36.41
CA ALA A 202 -6.46 -9.05 -36.37
C ALA A 202 -7.78 -9.43 -37.08
N ALA A 203 -7.72 -10.12 -38.22
CA ALA A 203 -8.91 -10.56 -38.94
C ALA A 203 -9.74 -11.59 -38.13
N GLU A 204 -9.06 -12.53 -37.47
CA GLU A 204 -9.70 -13.51 -36.58
C GLU A 204 -10.31 -12.84 -35.36
N ALA A 205 -9.60 -11.87 -34.76
CA ALA A 205 -10.10 -11.08 -33.65
C ALA A 205 -11.41 -10.35 -34.02
N ILE A 206 -11.47 -9.69 -35.19
CA ILE A 206 -12.68 -9.01 -35.65
C ILE A 206 -13.84 -9.99 -35.83
N SER A 207 -13.57 -11.16 -36.45
CA SER A 207 -14.58 -12.20 -36.63
C SER A 207 -15.10 -12.70 -35.28
N TYR A 208 -14.20 -12.95 -34.33
CA TYR A 208 -14.53 -13.42 -32.98
C TYR A 208 -15.36 -12.40 -32.20
N ALA A 209 -14.97 -11.13 -32.22
CA ALA A 209 -15.69 -10.05 -31.56
C ALA A 209 -17.14 -9.93 -32.07
N ARG A 210 -17.34 -10.03 -33.40
CA ARG A 210 -18.67 -10.00 -34.01
C ARG A 210 -19.53 -11.19 -33.58
N ALA A 211 -18.95 -12.37 -33.46
CA ALA A 211 -19.68 -13.57 -33.08
C ALA A 211 -20.06 -13.61 -31.59
N HIS A 212 -19.13 -13.27 -30.69
CA HIS A 212 -19.28 -13.53 -29.25
C HIS A 212 -19.49 -12.27 -28.40
N LEU A 213 -18.97 -11.12 -28.81
CA LEU A 213 -19.08 -9.87 -28.02
C LEU A 213 -20.27 -9.00 -28.45
N ALA A 214 -20.74 -9.11 -29.69
CA ALA A 214 -21.89 -8.35 -30.18
C ALA A 214 -23.18 -8.56 -29.33
N PRO A 215 -23.53 -9.78 -28.89
CA PRO A 215 -24.68 -9.99 -27.99
C PRO A 215 -24.51 -9.34 -26.61
N LEU A 216 -23.27 -9.18 -26.15
CA LEU A 216 -22.91 -8.60 -24.85
C LEU A 216 -22.71 -7.08 -24.90
N ALA A 217 -22.71 -6.49 -26.10
CA ALA A 217 -22.33 -5.10 -26.33
C ALA A 217 -23.20 -4.08 -25.59
N ARG A 218 -24.51 -4.35 -25.45
CA ARG A 218 -25.44 -3.43 -24.77
C ARG A 218 -25.13 -3.24 -23.28
N GLN A 219 -24.53 -4.24 -22.64
CA GLN A 219 -24.23 -4.21 -21.21
C GLN A 219 -22.80 -3.70 -20.92
N HIS A 220 -21.90 -3.79 -21.91
CA HIS A 220 -20.47 -3.48 -21.77
C HIS A 220 -19.95 -2.53 -22.87
N GLU A 221 -20.76 -1.55 -23.28
CA GLU A 221 -20.50 -0.71 -24.46
C GLU A 221 -19.16 0.04 -24.38
N ARG A 222 -18.87 0.67 -23.23
CA ARG A 222 -17.64 1.45 -23.02
C ARG A 222 -16.39 0.58 -23.12
N ASP A 223 -16.42 -0.61 -22.52
CA ASP A 223 -15.29 -1.54 -22.54
C ASP A 223 -15.07 -2.13 -23.94
N LEU A 224 -16.15 -2.39 -24.67
CA LEU A 224 -16.08 -2.84 -26.05
C LEU A 224 -15.53 -1.76 -26.99
N GLN A 225 -15.91 -0.49 -26.80
CA GLN A 225 -15.36 0.63 -27.58
C GLN A 225 -13.85 0.78 -27.40
N VAL A 226 -13.36 0.71 -26.15
CA VAL A 226 -11.91 0.74 -25.87
C VAL A 226 -11.20 -0.44 -26.52
N LEU A 227 -11.78 -1.63 -26.42
CA LEU A 227 -11.24 -2.85 -26.99
C LEU A 227 -11.20 -2.79 -28.53
N MET A 228 -12.25 -2.27 -29.17
CA MET A 228 -12.27 -2.05 -30.62
C MET A 228 -11.30 -0.96 -31.06
N GLY A 229 -11.07 0.06 -30.23
CA GLY A 229 -10.03 1.07 -30.47
C GLY A 229 -8.62 0.46 -30.55
N SER A 230 -8.33 -0.57 -29.74
CA SER A 230 -7.05 -1.29 -29.80
C SER A 230 -6.84 -2.14 -31.06
N LEU A 231 -7.86 -2.32 -31.91
CA LEU A 231 -7.70 -2.94 -33.23
C LEU A 231 -7.22 -1.95 -34.32
N ALA A 232 -7.27 -0.64 -34.05
CA ALA A 232 -6.90 0.41 -35.01
C ALA A 232 -5.44 0.88 -34.90
N PHE A 233 -4.72 0.43 -33.87
CA PHE A 233 -3.34 0.79 -33.54
C PHE A 233 -2.50 -0.49 -33.33
#